data_AF-A0A5N5IR45-F1
#
_entry.id   AF-A0A5N5IR45-F1
#
_cell.length_a   1.000
_cell.length_b   1.000
_cell.length_c   1.000
_cell.angle_alpha   90.00
_cell.angle_beta   90.00
_cell.angle_gamma   90.00
#
_symmetry.space_group_name_H-M   'P 1'
#
loop_
_entity.id
_entity.type
_entity.pdbx_description
1 polymer ?
#
loop_
_entity_poly.entity_id
_entity_poly.type
_entity_poly.pdbx_seq_one_letter_code
_entity_poly.pdbx_strand_id
1 'polypeptide(L)'
;MTRNLGKFLFALLAVIYLPVVGQDTFADNFGSISYSNNTGSQNWSTNWLEYNDDNSASNGYIRVTGGELYFYYIWTENIRRSADLSGYTSANLSFDWRTSSLEAGETLIIEISSDGTSFTTLDTFSGNQSGSFSQDISAYISSNTTIRFMKGGANWSQSNDRAYIDNVLITTTSTPTTDTDGDGTIDVVDLDDDNDGITDEEEYCTALNASFLTSADVGERSVVINHTDTGYLRLDFSSMDNSFQLDINGTDIHPSILEFENGALGAGEEYFVFQSDGSFINSPWTANSNGIPRLRLVVDEYGEINLYGSRNASSTSLEPMEAQGGTPFNTLAWIPGNNNTFTVTNQAGPGPEGFTGELFASAICDTDGDGIGNHLDLDSDNDGIYDLVESGALEEPGVSDANNDGRIDGALGNSGANGIYNSIEDNDTASALLTYTIFDSNGDGSYDAYVLDADGDGCNDVVESGFTDNNADGRLGPNPITINSEGLVTSGSDGYTVPSDNNSNTTYDFREAGAAPTITSQPMDVATCPGCTTNISATVTADQLQWQYYNGGSWVNLSDTGIYSGTTTNTLTITNPTPSENNAAYRLLASNDAFVCGSTTSDTATLTLQVGTVVTNRRITYRVTKN
;
A
#
# COMPACT_ATOMS: atom_id res chain seq x y z
N MET A 1 27.82 -48.50 -9.77
CA MET A 1 28.96 -47.57 -9.86
C MET A 1 28.44 -46.25 -10.41
N THR A 2 28.24 -45.33 -9.48
CA THR A 2 28.16 -43.87 -9.59
C THR A 2 28.23 -43.24 -10.98
N ARG A 3 27.15 -42.58 -11.39
CA ARG A 3 27.19 -41.45 -12.33
C ARG A 3 26.50 -40.24 -11.71
N ASN A 4 27.35 -39.31 -11.26
CA ASN A 4 27.02 -37.92 -10.97
C ASN A 4 26.38 -37.28 -12.21
N LEU A 5 25.18 -36.73 -12.07
CA LEU A 5 24.71 -35.65 -12.92
C LEU A 5 24.46 -34.46 -11.99
N GLY A 6 25.35 -33.47 -12.06
CA GLY A 6 25.25 -32.24 -11.28
C GLY A 6 24.02 -31.46 -11.70
N LYS A 7 23.17 -31.14 -10.73
CA LYS A 7 22.18 -30.09 -10.83
C LYS A 7 22.94 -28.76 -10.79
N PHE A 8 23.09 -28.10 -11.94
CA PHE A 8 23.46 -26.69 -11.99
C PHE A 8 22.22 -25.91 -11.57
N LEU A 9 22.18 -25.50 -10.32
CA LEU A 9 21.26 -24.48 -9.83
C LEU A 9 21.81 -23.15 -10.36
N PHE A 10 21.18 -22.60 -11.40
CA PHE A 10 21.35 -21.20 -11.73
C PHE A 10 20.53 -20.42 -10.71
N ALA A 11 21.18 -20.04 -9.59
CA ALA A 11 20.67 -18.97 -8.76
C ALA A 11 20.82 -17.69 -9.59
N LEU A 12 19.71 -17.21 -10.16
CA LEU A 12 19.60 -15.86 -10.66
C LEU A 12 19.71 -14.98 -9.42
N LEU A 13 20.89 -14.41 -9.20
CA LEU A 13 21.10 -13.41 -8.16
C LEU A 13 20.39 -12.15 -8.69
N ALA A 14 19.10 -12.01 -8.39
CA ALA A 14 18.43 -10.73 -8.47
C ALA A 14 19.20 -9.81 -7.51
N VAL A 15 19.94 -8.87 -8.08
CA VAL A 15 20.49 -7.76 -7.30
C VAL A 15 19.28 -6.91 -6.99
N ILE A 16 18.69 -7.16 -5.83
CA ILE A 16 17.68 -6.29 -5.25
C ILE A 16 18.35 -4.92 -5.10
N TYR A 17 17.93 -3.99 -5.93
CA TYR A 17 18.24 -2.58 -5.76
C TYR A 17 17.20 -2.07 -4.76
N LEU A 18 17.45 -2.28 -3.47
CA LEU A 18 16.73 -1.53 -2.44
C LEU A 18 17.15 -0.06 -2.65
N PRO A 19 16.23 0.89 -2.89
CA PRO A 19 16.56 2.28 -2.71
C PRO A 19 16.94 2.43 -1.24
N VAL A 20 18.24 2.58 -0.98
CA VAL A 20 18.69 3.04 0.32
C VAL A 20 18.18 4.47 0.42
N VAL A 21 17.18 4.71 1.27
CA VAL A 21 16.83 6.07 1.69
C VAL A 21 18.08 6.60 2.39
N GLY A 22 18.79 7.47 1.67
CA GLY A 22 20.09 7.96 2.07
C GLY A 22 19.94 9.42 2.45
N GLN A 23 20.25 9.75 3.70
CA GLN A 23 20.53 11.14 4.05
C GLN A 23 21.70 11.62 3.19
N ASP A 24 21.42 12.51 2.24
CA ASP A 24 22.42 13.06 1.36
C ASP A 24 23.02 14.34 1.95
N THR A 25 24.28 14.61 1.62
CA THR A 25 25.01 15.72 2.19
C THR A 25 25.78 16.48 1.12
N PHE A 26 25.65 17.80 1.13
CA PHE A 26 26.50 18.72 0.36
C PHE A 26 27.41 19.42 1.35
N ALA A 27 28.70 19.05 1.37
CA ALA A 27 29.62 19.54 2.39
C ALA A 27 30.92 20.12 1.84
N ASP A 28 31.49 21.07 2.57
CA ASP A 28 32.86 21.56 2.42
C ASP A 28 33.44 21.94 3.79
N ASN A 29 34.42 21.18 4.24
CA ASN A 29 35.17 21.42 5.48
C ASN A 29 36.44 22.25 5.26
N PHE A 30 36.62 22.82 4.06
CA PHE A 30 37.77 23.64 3.67
C PHE A 30 39.16 23.01 3.98
N GLY A 31 39.22 21.68 4.08
CA GLY A 31 40.45 20.94 4.39
C GLY A 31 41.52 21.02 3.28
N SER A 32 41.17 21.57 2.12
CA SER A 32 42.09 21.92 1.05
C SER A 32 41.89 23.38 0.62
N ILE A 33 42.97 24.04 0.17
CA ILE A 33 42.91 25.40 -0.37
C ILE A 33 42.31 25.33 -1.79
N SER A 34 40.98 25.20 -1.85
CA SER A 34 40.21 25.06 -3.09
C SER A 34 38.78 25.55 -2.92
N TYR A 35 38.23 26.17 -3.96
CA TYR A 35 36.80 26.52 -4.06
C TYR A 35 35.94 25.43 -4.70
N SER A 36 36.56 24.38 -5.23
CA SER A 36 35.85 23.24 -5.83
C SER A 36 35.82 22.02 -4.92
N ASN A 37 36.15 22.16 -3.64
CA ASN A 37 36.20 21.04 -2.71
C ASN A 37 34.78 20.56 -2.40
N ASN A 38 34.56 19.24 -2.40
CA ASN A 38 33.29 18.63 -2.04
C ASN A 38 33.61 17.48 -1.08
N THR A 39 33.08 17.54 0.14
CA THR A 39 33.32 16.54 1.20
C THR A 39 32.06 15.82 1.66
N GLY A 40 30.90 16.12 1.06
CA GLY A 40 29.63 15.43 1.31
C GLY A 40 29.43 14.20 0.43
N SER A 41 28.31 13.49 0.58
CA SER A 41 27.91 12.38 -0.29
C SER A 41 27.56 12.85 -1.72
N GLN A 42 27.09 14.09 -1.84
CA GLN A 42 26.77 14.76 -3.10
C GLN A 42 27.72 15.93 -3.38
N ASN A 43 27.86 16.28 -4.67
CA ASN A 43 28.64 17.43 -5.09
C ASN A 43 27.78 18.69 -5.14
N TRP A 44 28.35 19.83 -4.76
CA TRP A 44 27.73 21.12 -5.04
C TRP A 44 27.66 21.38 -6.55
N SER A 45 26.56 21.99 -7.01
CA SER A 45 26.32 22.33 -8.43
C SER A 45 27.31 23.37 -8.97
N THR A 46 27.89 24.17 -8.08
CA THR A 46 28.92 25.15 -8.42
C THR A 46 30.11 25.07 -7.46
N ASN A 47 31.26 25.55 -7.91
CA ASN A 47 32.35 25.94 -7.00
C ASN A 47 31.89 27.12 -6.14
N TRP A 48 32.61 27.42 -5.06
CA TRP A 48 32.53 28.74 -4.46
C TRP A 48 32.91 29.80 -5.50
N LEU A 49 32.02 30.77 -5.70
CA LEU A 49 32.17 31.87 -6.65
C LEU A 49 32.25 33.18 -5.89
N GLU A 50 33.32 33.92 -6.12
CA GLU A 50 33.47 35.26 -5.55
C GLU A 50 32.84 36.31 -6.45
N TYR A 51 32.42 37.41 -5.82
CA TYR A 51 32.01 38.62 -6.49
C TYR A 51 32.84 39.80 -5.96
N ASN A 52 33.35 40.63 -6.88
CA ASN A 52 34.21 41.78 -6.61
C ASN A 52 35.56 41.48 -5.92
N ASP A 53 36.04 40.23 -5.97
CA ASP A 53 37.38 39.83 -5.54
C ASP A 53 38.15 39.12 -6.69
N ASP A 54 39.23 38.39 -6.38
CA ASP A 54 40.16 37.81 -7.36
C ASP A 54 39.79 36.38 -7.83
N ASN A 55 38.73 35.79 -7.28
CA ASN A 55 38.22 34.45 -7.52
C ASN A 55 39.30 33.36 -7.30
N SER A 56 40.21 33.58 -6.35
CA SER A 56 41.30 32.67 -6.00
C SER A 56 41.19 32.18 -4.55
N ALA A 57 41.04 30.87 -4.37
CA ALA A 57 40.97 30.23 -3.05
C ALA A 57 42.20 30.43 -2.14
N SER A 58 43.33 30.92 -2.66
CA SER A 58 44.59 31.07 -1.90
C SER A 58 45.00 32.52 -1.62
N ASN A 59 44.27 33.50 -2.15
CA ASN A 59 44.63 34.92 -2.13
C ASN A 59 43.36 35.78 -2.12
N GLY A 60 43.47 37.10 -2.03
CA GLY A 60 42.27 37.97 -2.01
C GLY A 60 41.76 38.27 -0.60
N TYR A 61 40.64 38.99 -0.56
CA TYR A 61 39.93 39.38 0.66
C TYR A 61 39.09 38.25 1.24
N ILE A 62 38.59 37.38 0.37
CA ILE A 62 37.99 36.10 0.70
C ILE A 62 38.94 35.00 0.23
N ARG A 63 39.25 34.01 1.09
CA ARG A 63 40.15 32.89 0.74
C ARG A 63 40.04 31.72 1.69
N VAL A 64 40.58 30.57 1.32
CA VAL A 64 40.79 29.46 2.25
C VAL A 64 42.17 29.55 2.90
N THR A 65 42.22 29.60 4.23
CA THR A 65 43.48 29.59 4.98
C THR A 65 43.28 28.93 6.34
N GLY A 66 44.26 28.12 6.76
CA GLY A 66 44.19 27.44 8.05
C GLY A 66 43.11 26.36 8.16
N GLY A 67 42.54 25.93 7.02
CA GLY A 67 41.41 25.00 6.99
C GLY A 67 40.05 25.69 7.10
N GLU A 68 39.96 27.02 7.03
CA GLU A 68 38.71 27.78 7.14
C GLU A 68 38.56 28.72 5.94
N LEU A 69 37.31 29.00 5.55
CA LEU A 69 37.00 30.11 4.66
C LEU A 69 37.10 31.43 5.43
N TYR A 70 37.89 32.35 4.91
CA TYR A 70 38.36 33.53 5.61
C TYR A 70 37.94 34.81 4.91
N PHE A 71 37.49 35.79 5.69
CA PHE A 71 37.09 37.11 5.22
C PHE A 71 37.91 38.20 5.89
N TYR A 72 38.25 39.22 5.11
CA TYR A 72 38.94 40.41 5.59
C TYR A 72 38.72 41.62 4.70
N TYR A 73 38.55 42.79 5.29
CA TYR A 73 38.53 44.05 4.55
C TYR A 73 37.41 44.08 3.49
N ILE A 74 36.21 43.67 3.89
CA ILE A 74 35.04 43.46 3.03
C ILE A 74 34.24 44.75 2.85
N TRP A 75 34.01 45.15 1.60
CA TRP A 75 33.27 46.33 1.17
C TRP A 75 32.09 45.97 0.27
N THR A 76 32.32 45.21 -0.79
CA THR A 76 31.24 44.71 -1.66
C THR A 76 31.44 43.24 -2.04
N GLU A 77 32.54 42.67 -1.56
CA GLU A 77 32.96 41.31 -1.79
C GLU A 77 31.98 40.36 -1.10
N ASN A 78 31.67 39.28 -1.79
CA ASN A 78 30.90 38.18 -1.26
C ASN A 78 31.31 36.89 -1.97
N ILE A 79 30.94 35.78 -1.36
CA ILE A 79 31.17 34.45 -1.94
C ILE A 79 29.90 33.64 -1.80
N ARG A 80 29.58 32.88 -2.85
CA ARG A 80 28.36 32.08 -2.93
C ARG A 80 28.60 30.72 -3.52
N ARG A 81 27.71 29.79 -3.24
CA ARG A 81 27.73 28.44 -3.79
C ARG A 81 26.32 27.89 -3.91
N SER A 82 26.11 27.02 -4.89
CA SER A 82 24.79 26.48 -5.23
C SER A 82 24.79 24.96 -5.14
N ALA A 83 23.66 24.41 -4.69
CA ALA A 83 23.33 23.00 -4.72
C ALA A 83 22.03 22.80 -5.51
N ASP A 84 21.90 21.65 -6.17
CA ASP A 84 20.64 21.20 -6.74
C ASP A 84 19.95 20.36 -5.68
N LEU A 85 18.92 20.95 -5.08
CA LEU A 85 18.14 20.31 -4.03
C LEU A 85 16.79 19.81 -4.54
N SER A 86 16.53 19.86 -5.85
CA SER A 86 15.18 19.65 -6.41
C SER A 86 14.62 18.23 -6.24
N GLY A 87 15.44 17.25 -5.86
CA GLY A 87 15.02 15.87 -5.57
C GLY A 87 14.92 15.54 -4.08
N TYR A 88 14.87 16.54 -3.20
CA TYR A 88 14.77 16.36 -1.75
C TYR A 88 13.56 17.11 -1.20
N THR A 89 13.06 16.68 -0.04
CA THR A 89 11.89 17.28 0.61
C THR A 89 12.23 18.11 1.83
N SER A 90 13.32 17.77 2.52
CA SER A 90 13.89 18.62 3.55
C SER A 90 15.36 18.92 3.29
N ALA A 91 15.79 20.09 3.76
CA ALA A 91 17.17 20.51 3.72
C ALA A 91 17.50 21.37 4.94
N ASN A 92 18.56 21.02 5.68
CA ASN A 92 19.07 21.82 6.78
C ASN A 92 20.49 22.30 6.49
N LEU A 93 20.72 23.61 6.55
CA LEU A 93 22.03 24.24 6.38
C LEU A 93 22.68 24.43 7.74
N SER A 94 23.92 23.97 7.87
CA SER A 94 24.76 24.21 9.05
C SER A 94 26.19 24.61 8.69
N PHE A 95 26.84 25.31 9.61
CA PHE A 95 28.28 25.64 9.54
C PHE A 95 28.80 26.15 10.88
N ASP A 96 30.11 26.06 11.08
CA ASP A 96 30.81 26.71 12.18
C ASP A 96 31.30 28.10 11.77
N TRP A 97 31.27 29.06 12.70
CA TRP A 97 31.71 30.42 12.42
C TRP A 97 32.43 31.08 13.59
N ARG A 98 33.27 32.06 13.25
CA ARG A 98 33.84 33.00 14.23
C ARG A 98 34.11 34.36 13.61
N THR A 99 33.84 35.42 14.36
CA THR A 99 34.10 36.81 14.01
C THR A 99 35.16 37.40 14.92
N SER A 100 35.93 38.37 14.42
CA SER A 100 36.92 39.09 15.23
C SER A 100 36.97 40.56 14.84
N SER A 101 36.98 41.40 15.88
CA SER A 101 37.06 42.86 15.77
C SER A 101 35.98 43.55 14.93
N LEU A 102 34.86 42.90 14.60
CA LEU A 102 33.78 43.59 13.89
C LEU A 102 33.14 44.64 14.81
N GLU A 103 33.25 45.92 14.47
CA GLU A 103 32.69 46.99 15.29
C GLU A 103 31.17 47.18 15.09
N ALA A 104 30.59 48.12 15.83
CA ALA A 104 29.17 48.39 15.76
C ALA A 104 28.73 48.74 14.34
N GLY A 105 27.89 47.88 13.76
CA GLY A 105 27.39 47.99 12.39
C GLY A 105 28.15 47.13 11.39
N GLU A 106 29.33 46.59 11.72
CA GLU A 106 30.02 45.60 10.89
C GLU A 106 29.55 44.20 11.26
N THR A 107 29.08 43.46 10.26
CA THR A 107 28.51 42.12 10.47
C THR A 107 28.86 41.20 9.32
N LEU A 108 29.01 39.91 9.62
CA LEU A 108 28.92 38.82 8.63
C LEU A 108 27.45 38.40 8.55
N ILE A 109 26.95 38.14 7.35
CA ILE A 109 25.62 37.57 7.15
C ILE A 109 25.70 36.32 6.29
N ILE A 110 24.77 35.40 6.54
CA ILE A 110 24.44 34.30 5.65
C ILE A 110 23.09 34.61 4.99
N GLU A 111 23.03 34.47 3.68
CA GLU A 111 21.82 34.61 2.89
C GLU A 111 21.57 33.35 2.05
N ILE A 112 20.31 33.13 1.70
CA ILE A 112 19.88 32.03 0.84
C ILE A 112 18.98 32.53 -0.30
N SER A 113 18.95 31.79 -1.40
CA SER A 113 18.12 32.07 -2.57
C SER A 113 17.70 30.77 -3.25
N SER A 114 16.44 30.67 -3.67
CA SER A 114 15.96 29.54 -4.51
C SER A 114 16.20 29.76 -6.00
N ASP A 115 16.62 30.96 -6.44
CA ASP A 115 16.86 31.28 -7.85
C ASP A 115 18.32 31.72 -8.13
N GLY A 116 19.14 31.88 -7.08
CA GLY A 116 20.53 32.36 -7.15
C GLY A 116 20.69 33.86 -7.38
N THR A 117 19.61 34.63 -7.34
CA THR A 117 19.55 36.07 -7.64
C THR A 117 18.82 36.90 -6.58
N SER A 118 17.72 36.40 -6.01
CA SER A 118 16.89 37.03 -4.98
C SER A 118 17.22 36.40 -3.63
N PHE A 119 17.87 37.15 -2.75
CA PHE A 119 18.43 36.62 -1.50
C PHE A 119 17.64 37.06 -0.28
N THR A 120 17.42 36.13 0.65
CA THR A 120 16.87 36.34 1.98
C THR A 120 17.97 36.14 3.02
N THR A 121 18.09 37.06 3.98
CA THR A 121 19.03 36.91 5.11
C THR A 121 18.52 35.87 6.09
N LEU A 122 19.35 34.87 6.38
CA LEU A 122 19.08 33.83 7.38
C LEU A 122 19.52 34.28 8.78
N ASP A 123 20.76 34.76 8.92
CA ASP A 123 21.28 35.24 10.20
C ASP A 123 22.41 36.29 10.04
N THR A 124 22.74 36.98 11.12
CA THR A 124 23.71 38.07 11.21
C THR A 124 24.63 37.93 12.43
N PHE A 125 25.93 37.83 12.16
CA PHE A 125 26.98 37.65 13.15
C PHE A 125 27.82 38.92 13.33
N SER A 126 28.12 39.28 14.59
CA SER A 126 28.79 40.55 14.93
C SER A 126 29.81 40.41 16.05
N GLY A 127 30.63 41.44 16.25
CA GLY A 127 31.55 41.53 17.37
C GLY A 127 32.74 40.57 17.28
N ASN A 128 33.10 40.00 18.43
CA ASN A 128 34.18 39.02 18.57
C ASN A 128 33.62 37.75 19.22
N GLN A 129 32.99 36.90 18.41
CA GLN A 129 32.21 35.73 18.83
C GLN A 129 32.55 34.49 17.99
N SER A 130 32.10 33.34 18.44
CA SER A 130 32.18 32.08 17.70
C SER A 130 30.99 31.21 18.07
N GLY A 131 30.57 30.35 17.16
CA GLY A 131 29.48 29.39 17.39
C GLY A 131 29.26 28.51 16.16
N SER A 132 28.15 27.78 16.20
CA SER A 132 27.64 27.02 15.06
C SER A 132 26.28 27.57 14.68
N PHE A 133 25.97 27.54 13.38
CA PHE A 133 24.69 27.88 12.81
C PHE A 133 24.03 26.60 12.30
N SER A 134 22.72 26.47 12.50
CA SER A 134 21.89 25.44 11.88
C SER A 134 20.52 26.02 11.62
N GLN A 135 19.98 25.81 10.42
CA GLN A 135 18.65 26.28 10.06
C GLN A 135 18.05 25.41 8.96
N ASP A 136 16.77 25.08 9.13
CA ASP A 136 15.94 24.52 8.07
C ASP A 136 15.80 25.51 6.90
N ILE A 137 16.17 25.03 5.71
CA ILE A 137 16.13 25.76 4.45
C ILE A 137 15.21 25.08 3.43
N SER A 138 14.31 24.19 3.86
CA SER A 138 13.41 23.42 2.98
C SER A 138 12.54 24.33 2.10
N ALA A 139 12.10 25.49 2.62
CA ALA A 139 11.38 26.50 1.84
C ALA A 139 12.15 27.11 0.65
N TYR A 140 13.46 26.84 0.54
CA TYR A 140 14.34 27.33 -0.51
C TYR A 140 14.85 26.22 -1.43
N ILE A 141 14.33 24.99 -1.30
CA ILE A 141 14.64 23.86 -2.18
C ILE A 141 14.32 24.23 -3.64
N SER A 142 15.32 24.06 -4.50
CA SER A 142 15.20 24.22 -5.95
C SER A 142 16.42 23.61 -6.64
N SER A 143 16.40 23.58 -7.97
CA SER A 143 17.58 23.19 -8.77
C SER A 143 18.74 24.18 -8.71
N ASN A 144 18.57 25.31 -8.02
CA ASN A 144 19.58 26.36 -7.88
C ASN A 144 19.56 27.00 -6.48
N THR A 145 19.32 26.22 -5.43
CA THR A 145 19.42 26.69 -4.05
C THR A 145 20.84 27.21 -3.79
N THR A 146 20.96 28.49 -3.48
CA THR A 146 22.24 29.20 -3.42
C THR A 146 22.42 29.87 -2.07
N ILE A 147 23.51 29.54 -1.39
CA ILE A 147 23.94 30.21 -0.16
C ILE A 147 24.98 31.29 -0.47
N ARG A 148 24.96 32.39 0.30
CA ARG A 148 25.90 33.50 0.13
C ARG A 148 26.36 34.06 1.48
N PHE A 149 27.67 34.17 1.64
CA PHE A 149 28.29 34.86 2.75
C PHE A 149 28.78 36.24 2.31
N MET A 150 28.41 37.27 3.08
CA MET A 150 28.82 38.64 2.81
C MET A 150 28.77 39.51 4.06
N LYS A 151 29.17 40.78 3.94
CA LYS A 151 28.90 41.75 5.00
C LYS A 151 27.41 42.14 5.03
N GLY A 152 26.84 42.34 6.21
CA GLY A 152 25.46 42.86 6.34
C GLY A 152 25.39 44.38 6.41
N GLY A 153 26.09 44.98 7.39
CA GLY A 153 26.04 46.42 7.63
C GLY A 153 27.18 47.22 7.00
N ALA A 154 27.94 47.95 7.81
CA ALA A 154 29.05 48.81 7.40
C ALA A 154 30.20 48.02 6.73
N ASN A 155 31.03 48.74 5.95
CA ASN A 155 32.23 48.18 5.33
C ASN A 155 33.26 47.85 6.41
N TRP A 156 33.88 46.68 6.31
CA TRP A 156 34.98 46.28 7.17
C TRP A 156 36.23 46.98 6.64
N SER A 157 36.59 48.07 7.29
CA SER A 157 37.58 49.03 6.78
C SER A 157 38.88 49.01 7.58
N GLN A 158 38.96 48.20 8.62
CA GLN A 158 40.13 48.07 9.47
C GLN A 158 40.89 46.79 9.17
N SER A 159 42.18 46.81 9.51
CA SER A 159 43.07 45.70 9.17
C SER A 159 42.89 44.45 10.04
N ASN A 160 42.00 44.50 11.00
CA ASN A 160 41.74 43.47 12.00
C ASN A 160 40.32 42.88 11.91
N ASP A 161 39.45 43.39 11.05
CA ASP A 161 38.07 42.91 10.88
C ASP A 161 38.10 41.57 10.14
N ARG A 162 37.78 40.48 10.82
CA ARG A 162 37.86 39.13 10.24
C ARG A 162 36.61 38.34 10.54
N ALA A 163 36.27 37.45 9.61
CA ALA A 163 35.38 36.34 9.89
C ALA A 163 35.92 35.05 9.27
N TYR A 164 35.52 33.93 9.86
CA TYR A 164 35.93 32.60 9.46
C TYR A 164 34.71 31.71 9.48
N ILE A 165 34.60 30.85 8.47
CA ILE A 165 33.53 29.86 8.31
C ILE A 165 34.19 28.51 8.06
N ASP A 166 33.65 27.47 8.69
CA ASP A 166 34.10 26.10 8.51
C ASP A 166 32.92 25.12 8.51
N ASN A 167 33.14 23.89 8.06
CA ASN A 167 32.18 22.79 8.08
C ASN A 167 30.81 23.15 7.47
N VAL A 168 30.80 23.80 6.30
CA VAL A 168 29.54 24.11 5.60
C VAL A 168 28.92 22.80 5.14
N LEU A 169 27.70 22.53 5.59
CA LEU A 169 26.98 21.29 5.35
C LEU A 169 25.50 21.61 5.08
N ILE A 170 24.98 21.12 3.95
CA ILE A 170 23.54 20.93 3.76
C ILE A 170 23.28 19.44 3.92
N THR A 171 22.46 19.07 4.88
CA THR A 171 21.92 17.73 5.03
C THR A 171 20.53 17.69 4.41
N THR A 172 20.25 16.68 3.60
CA THR A 172 18.96 16.51 2.91
C THR A 172 18.35 15.16 3.22
N THR A 173 17.01 15.12 3.29
CA THR A 173 16.25 13.88 3.19
C THR A 173 15.65 13.81 1.80
N SER A 174 15.91 12.71 1.09
CA SER A 174 15.15 12.36 -0.11
C SER A 174 13.81 11.79 0.35
N THR A 175 12.72 12.14 -0.31
CA THR A 175 11.62 11.18 -0.35
C THR A 175 12.00 10.06 -1.30
N PRO A 176 11.46 8.85 -1.12
CA PRO A 176 11.07 8.06 -2.28
C PRO A 176 10.23 9.01 -3.16
N THR A 177 10.71 9.38 -4.34
CA THR A 177 9.90 10.15 -5.30
C THR A 177 8.92 9.23 -6.03
N THR A 178 8.60 8.10 -5.41
CA THR A 178 7.63 7.15 -5.93
C THR A 178 6.26 7.73 -5.59
N ASP A 179 5.45 7.75 -6.62
CA ASP A 179 4.07 8.22 -6.71
C ASP A 179 3.50 7.16 -7.65
N THR A 180 3.15 6.02 -7.06
CA THR A 180 2.92 4.75 -7.77
C THR A 180 1.72 4.85 -8.69
N ASP A 181 0.71 5.62 -8.29
CA ASP A 181 -0.50 5.91 -9.06
C ASP A 181 -0.47 7.20 -9.88
N GLY A 182 0.49 8.09 -9.62
CA GLY A 182 0.65 9.35 -10.34
C GLY A 182 -0.35 10.42 -9.92
N ASP A 183 -1.04 10.26 -8.79
CA ASP A 183 -2.09 11.17 -8.31
C ASP A 183 -1.53 12.52 -7.80
N GLY A 184 -0.22 12.55 -7.57
CA GLY A 184 0.54 13.72 -7.13
C GLY A 184 0.73 13.82 -5.63
N THR A 185 0.14 12.90 -4.88
CA THR A 185 0.58 12.44 -3.56
C THR A 185 1.76 11.49 -3.77
N ILE A 186 2.63 11.35 -2.78
CA ILE A 186 3.79 10.45 -2.89
C ILE A 186 3.56 9.33 -1.91
N ASP A 187 4.00 8.12 -2.24
CA ASP A 187 3.66 6.89 -1.52
C ASP A 187 3.81 7.04 0.02
N VAL A 188 4.90 7.69 0.47
CA VAL A 188 5.17 7.94 1.90
C VAL A 188 4.10 8.75 2.68
N VAL A 189 3.21 9.47 1.99
CA VAL A 189 2.07 10.18 2.61
C VAL A 189 0.73 9.85 1.94
N ASP A 190 0.76 9.02 0.91
CA ASP A 190 -0.42 8.39 0.37
C ASP A 190 -0.93 7.36 1.40
N LEU A 191 -2.22 7.04 1.33
CA LEU A 191 -2.81 5.98 2.15
C LEU A 191 -3.40 4.87 1.27
N ASP A 192 -3.32 5.00 -0.05
CA ASP A 192 -3.84 4.10 -1.08
C ASP A 192 -2.89 4.24 -2.30
N ASP A 193 -1.66 3.71 -2.15
CA ASP A 193 -0.50 3.91 -3.05
C ASP A 193 -0.78 3.56 -4.53
N ASP A 194 -1.72 2.65 -4.79
CA ASP A 194 -2.09 2.24 -6.13
C ASP A 194 -3.52 2.61 -6.55
N ASN A 195 -4.28 3.30 -5.68
CA ASN A 195 -5.60 3.84 -5.97
C ASN A 195 -6.60 2.76 -6.43
N ASP A 196 -6.46 1.54 -5.92
CA ASP A 196 -7.37 0.42 -6.12
C ASP A 196 -8.58 0.47 -5.15
N GLY A 197 -8.57 1.42 -4.21
CA GLY A 197 -9.64 1.65 -3.25
C GLY A 197 -9.50 0.90 -1.93
N ILE A 198 -8.46 0.09 -1.76
CA ILE A 198 -8.01 -0.46 -0.48
C ILE A 198 -6.90 0.45 0.05
N THR A 199 -6.84 0.66 1.36
CA THR A 199 -5.74 1.47 1.94
C THR A 199 -4.55 0.59 2.30
N ASP A 200 -3.32 1.10 2.24
CA ASP A 200 -2.11 0.30 2.55
C ASP A 200 -2.18 -0.36 3.95
N GLU A 201 -2.80 0.29 4.95
CA GLU A 201 -2.98 -0.28 6.29
C GLU A 201 -3.83 -1.57 6.27
N GLU A 202 -4.82 -1.65 5.38
CA GLU A 202 -5.71 -2.81 5.17
C GLU A 202 -5.10 -3.86 4.21
N GLU A 203 -4.04 -3.52 3.51
CA GLU A 203 -3.27 -4.40 2.62
C GLU A 203 -2.08 -5.06 3.32
N TYR A 204 -1.69 -4.56 4.49
CA TYR A 204 -0.63 -5.18 5.28
C TYR A 204 -1.10 -6.43 6.04
N CYS A 205 -0.36 -7.52 5.89
CA CYS A 205 -0.66 -8.77 6.56
C CYS A 205 -0.07 -8.86 7.98
N THR A 206 -0.75 -9.62 8.83
CA THR A 206 -0.31 -9.92 10.22
C THR A 206 -0.14 -8.67 11.08
N ALA A 207 -1.27 -8.16 11.58
CA ALA A 207 -1.27 -7.07 12.54
C ALA A 207 -1.07 -7.57 13.98
N LEU A 208 0.00 -7.11 14.65
CA LEU A 208 0.02 -7.07 16.11
C LEU A 208 -0.70 -5.81 16.57
N ASN A 209 -1.88 -5.98 17.13
CA ASN A 209 -2.52 -4.95 17.94
C ASN A 209 -2.27 -5.24 19.44
N ALA A 210 -1.54 -4.35 20.10
CA ALA A 210 -1.21 -4.46 21.51
C ALA A 210 -1.45 -3.15 22.26
N SER A 211 -2.38 -3.17 23.21
CA SER A 211 -2.48 -2.08 24.19
C SER A 211 -1.27 -2.11 25.12
N PHE A 212 -0.63 -0.96 25.31
CA PHE A 212 0.44 -0.80 26.28
C PHE A 212 0.05 0.21 27.37
N LEU A 213 0.42 -0.13 28.60
CA LEU A 213 0.17 0.69 29.78
C LEU A 213 1.40 0.62 30.67
N THR A 214 2.05 1.76 30.89
CA THR A 214 2.98 1.92 32.00
C THR A 214 2.27 2.71 33.09
N SER A 215 2.06 2.12 34.27
CA SER A 215 1.57 2.88 35.43
C SER A 215 2.24 2.50 36.76
N ALA A 216 2.59 3.57 37.49
CA ALA A 216 2.92 3.73 38.90
C ALA A 216 4.41 3.74 39.36
N ASP A 217 4.84 4.98 39.66
CA ASP A 217 5.88 5.50 40.56
C ASP A 217 7.38 5.29 40.24
N VAL A 218 8.03 6.46 40.04
CA VAL A 218 9.46 6.84 40.01
C VAL A 218 10.42 5.98 39.19
N GLY A 219 11.02 6.61 38.18
CA GLY A 219 12.20 6.13 37.45
C GLY A 219 11.85 5.56 36.08
N GLU A 220 12.83 5.59 35.19
CA GLU A 220 12.76 5.18 33.78
C GLU A 220 12.00 3.86 33.58
N ARG A 221 11.08 3.86 32.60
CA ARG A 221 10.25 2.70 32.25
C ARG A 221 10.29 2.46 30.76
N SER A 222 10.51 1.22 30.36
CA SER A 222 10.43 0.82 28.96
C SER A 222 9.38 -0.26 28.73
N VAL A 223 8.67 -0.15 27.62
CA VAL A 223 7.85 -1.23 27.05
C VAL A 223 8.63 -1.80 25.88
N VAL A 224 8.94 -3.10 25.94
CA VAL A 224 9.63 -3.82 24.87
C VAL A 224 8.63 -4.69 24.14
N ILE A 225 8.49 -4.45 22.84
CA ILE A 225 7.58 -5.19 21.96
C ILE A 225 8.44 -5.86 20.88
N ASN A 226 8.13 -7.12 20.58
CA ASN A 226 8.83 -7.86 19.54
C ASN A 226 7.81 -8.29 18.50
N HIS A 227 8.10 -8.02 17.24
CA HIS A 227 7.28 -8.48 16.12
C HIS A 227 8.19 -9.08 15.05
N THR A 228 7.91 -10.32 14.66
CA THR A 228 8.47 -10.95 13.47
C THR A 228 7.82 -10.26 12.29
N ASP A 229 8.62 -9.59 11.46
CA ASP A 229 8.20 -8.86 10.25
C ASP A 229 7.56 -7.50 10.54
N THR A 230 8.18 -6.43 10.06
CA THR A 230 7.49 -5.12 9.99
C THR A 230 7.99 -4.36 8.79
N GLY A 231 7.04 -3.87 8.00
CA GLY A 231 7.20 -2.69 7.17
C GLY A 231 6.50 -1.49 7.80
N TYR A 232 5.50 -1.68 8.66
CA TYR A 232 4.74 -0.56 9.21
C TYR A 232 4.61 -0.64 10.73
N LEU A 233 4.75 0.50 11.42
CA LEU A 233 4.50 0.66 12.85
C LEU A 233 3.71 1.93 13.11
N ARG A 234 2.60 1.81 13.85
CA ARG A 234 1.85 2.93 14.42
C ARG A 234 1.78 2.82 15.94
N LEU A 235 2.17 3.89 16.62
CA LEU A 235 2.06 4.05 18.08
C LEU A 235 1.09 5.17 18.42
N ASP A 236 -0.05 4.78 18.98
CA ASP A 236 -1.10 5.68 19.40
C ASP A 236 -1.09 5.88 20.91
N PHE A 237 -0.61 7.03 21.36
CA PHE A 237 -0.63 7.40 22.76
C PHE A 237 -1.99 7.98 23.12
N SER A 238 -2.76 7.25 23.92
CA SER A 238 -3.95 7.78 24.59
C SER A 238 -3.60 8.84 25.63
N SER A 239 -2.50 8.69 26.36
CA SER A 239 -1.96 9.73 27.26
C SER A 239 -0.49 9.46 27.54
N MET A 240 0.25 10.50 27.90
CA MET A 240 1.68 10.40 28.21
C MET A 240 2.08 11.42 29.27
N ASP A 241 3.11 11.10 30.06
CA ASP A 241 3.61 11.99 31.13
C ASP A 241 3.99 13.34 30.55
N ASN A 242 5.06 13.42 29.74
CA ASN A 242 5.47 14.63 29.03
C ASN A 242 6.49 14.37 27.92
N SER A 243 7.31 13.32 28.06
CA SER A 243 8.30 12.91 27.08
C SER A 243 8.35 11.40 26.85
N PHE A 244 8.92 11.00 25.73
CA PHE A 244 9.33 9.61 25.49
C PHE A 244 10.52 9.54 24.53
N GLN A 245 11.15 8.38 24.51
CA GLN A 245 12.11 7.97 23.48
C GLN A 245 11.64 6.64 22.89
N LEU A 246 11.80 6.46 21.59
CA LEU A 246 11.58 5.19 20.92
C LEU A 246 12.89 4.72 20.30
N ASP A 247 13.27 3.50 20.64
CA ASP A 247 14.38 2.77 20.03
C ASP A 247 13.81 1.61 19.22
N ILE A 248 14.28 1.48 17.99
CA ILE A 248 13.96 0.37 17.09
C ILE A 248 15.26 -0.33 16.73
N ASN A 249 15.39 -1.59 17.15
CA ASN A 249 16.57 -2.42 16.91
C ASN A 249 17.90 -1.81 17.40
N GLY A 250 17.89 -1.03 18.48
CA GLY A 250 19.07 -0.35 18.99
C GLY A 250 19.41 0.98 18.29
N THR A 251 18.50 1.50 17.47
CA THR A 251 18.56 2.84 16.88
C THR A 251 17.42 3.70 17.42
N ASP A 252 17.76 4.80 18.09
CA ASP A 252 16.78 5.81 18.49
C ASP A 252 16.15 6.47 17.25
N ILE A 253 14.84 6.70 17.27
CA ILE A 253 14.13 7.39 16.18
C ILE A 253 14.52 8.85 16.01
N HIS A 254 15.09 9.45 17.05
CA HIS A 254 15.47 10.84 17.09
C HIS A 254 16.66 10.99 18.04
N PRO A 255 17.65 11.84 17.74
CA PRO A 255 18.85 12.00 18.58
C PRO A 255 18.56 12.62 19.97
N SER A 256 17.41 13.29 20.12
CA SER A 256 16.92 13.85 21.38
C SER A 256 15.68 13.10 21.87
N ILE A 257 15.44 13.09 23.17
CA ILE A 257 14.18 12.65 23.76
C ILE A 257 13.07 13.65 23.34
N LEU A 258 11.91 13.13 22.91
CA LEU A 258 10.78 13.93 22.46
C LEU A 258 10.03 14.49 23.67
N GLU A 259 9.99 15.82 23.85
CA GLU A 259 9.36 16.51 24.99
C GLU A 259 8.17 17.39 24.56
N PHE A 260 7.02 17.22 25.20
CA PHE A 260 5.73 17.79 24.79
C PHE A 260 5.14 18.82 25.78
N GLU A 261 5.73 19.00 26.96
CA GLU A 261 5.34 20.02 27.94
C GLU A 261 6.29 21.21 27.96
N ASN A 262 5.70 22.40 27.82
CA ASN A 262 6.45 23.64 27.91
C ASN A 262 6.98 23.90 29.33
N GLY A 263 8.30 24.08 29.46
CA GLY A 263 8.96 24.41 30.71
C GLY A 263 9.52 23.20 31.47
N ALA A 264 9.46 22.01 30.88
CA ALA A 264 9.93 20.76 31.45
C ALA A 264 11.30 20.27 30.90
N LEU A 265 12.00 21.06 30.04
CA LEU A 265 13.20 20.59 29.34
C LEU A 265 14.34 20.11 30.25
N GLY A 266 14.56 18.80 30.23
CA GLY A 266 15.67 18.06 30.80
C GLY A 266 16.90 18.02 29.89
N ALA A 267 17.93 17.30 30.33
CA ALA A 267 19.16 17.16 29.57
C ALA A 267 19.00 16.09 28.48
N GLY A 268 19.21 16.45 27.22
CA GLY A 268 19.06 15.54 26.07
C GLY A 268 17.65 15.50 25.48
N GLU A 269 16.76 16.36 25.96
CA GLU A 269 15.40 16.54 25.43
C GLU A 269 15.35 17.66 24.38
N GLU A 270 14.38 17.55 23.48
CA GLU A 270 14.01 18.59 22.55
C GLU A 270 12.49 18.74 22.51
N TYR A 271 12.03 19.99 22.46
CA TYR A 271 10.60 20.29 22.42
C TYR A 271 10.01 19.90 21.07
N PHE A 272 8.85 19.26 21.09
CA PHE A 272 8.05 19.00 19.90
C PHE A 272 6.79 19.87 19.89
N VAL A 273 6.56 20.52 18.76
CA VAL A 273 5.52 21.53 18.58
C VAL A 273 4.74 21.29 17.29
N PHE A 274 3.56 21.86 17.16
CA PHE A 274 2.79 21.82 15.92
C PHE A 274 3.49 22.62 14.82
N GLN A 275 3.70 22.02 13.66
CA GLN A 275 4.37 22.66 12.51
C GLN A 275 3.65 23.94 12.06
N SER A 276 2.33 23.98 12.23
CA SER A 276 1.48 25.08 11.75
C SER A 276 1.66 26.40 12.50
N ASP A 277 2.00 26.35 13.81
CA ASP A 277 2.08 27.56 14.64
C ASP A 277 3.12 27.52 15.77
N GLY A 278 3.91 26.45 15.88
CA GLY A 278 4.92 26.26 16.92
C GLY A 278 4.35 26.14 18.33
N SER A 279 3.05 25.84 18.47
CA SER A 279 2.43 25.65 19.79
C SER A 279 2.63 24.23 20.32
N PHE A 280 2.59 24.10 21.65
CA PHE A 280 2.67 22.82 22.33
C PHE A 280 1.30 22.12 22.41
N ILE A 281 1.33 20.80 22.60
CA ILE A 281 0.17 20.04 23.04
C ILE A 281 -0.30 20.56 24.40
N ASN A 282 -1.62 20.75 24.58
CA ASN A 282 -2.18 21.13 25.87
C ASN A 282 -2.53 19.89 26.70
N SER A 283 -1.85 19.68 27.82
CA SER A 283 -2.08 18.54 28.74
C SER A 283 -1.87 17.18 28.05
N PRO A 284 -0.64 16.82 27.64
CA PRO A 284 -0.33 15.53 27.01
C PRO A 284 -0.78 14.31 27.84
N TRP A 285 -0.83 14.45 29.17
CA TRP A 285 -1.30 13.43 30.13
C TRP A 285 -2.82 13.22 30.18
N THR A 286 -3.62 13.95 29.39
CA THR A 286 -5.08 13.83 29.37
C THR A 286 -5.55 13.26 28.05
N ALA A 287 -6.13 12.05 28.06
CA ALA A 287 -6.69 11.43 26.86
C ALA A 287 -7.83 12.23 26.22
N ASN A 288 -7.96 12.11 24.90
CA ASN A 288 -9.09 12.74 24.21
C ASN A 288 -10.40 12.02 24.55
N SER A 289 -11.48 12.80 24.69
CA SER A 289 -12.79 12.26 25.06
C SER A 289 -13.50 11.46 23.95
N ASN A 290 -13.03 11.58 22.71
CA ASN A 290 -13.62 10.97 21.51
C ASN A 290 -12.84 9.75 21.00
N GLY A 291 -11.75 9.34 21.67
CA GLY A 291 -10.97 8.15 21.31
C GLY A 291 -9.79 8.40 20.35
N ILE A 292 -9.68 9.58 19.73
CA ILE A 292 -8.49 9.95 18.94
C ILE A 292 -7.25 9.94 19.84
N PRO A 293 -6.07 9.50 19.38
CA PRO A 293 -4.85 9.55 20.19
C PRO A 293 -4.40 10.99 20.48
N ARG A 294 -3.67 11.18 21.56
CA ARG A 294 -3.00 12.45 21.89
C ARG A 294 -1.77 12.68 21.03
N LEU A 295 -1.08 11.59 20.73
CA LEU A 295 0.06 11.54 19.84
C LEU A 295 0.01 10.24 19.04
N ARG A 296 0.25 10.34 17.75
CA ARG A 296 0.41 9.21 16.83
C ARG A 296 1.80 9.32 16.24
N LEU A 297 2.59 8.27 16.40
CA LEU A 297 3.86 8.14 15.71
C LEU A 297 3.73 7.00 14.70
N VAL A 298 4.08 7.27 13.45
CA VAL A 298 4.10 6.29 12.37
C VAL A 298 5.54 6.09 11.92
N VAL A 299 5.94 4.85 11.72
CA VAL A 299 7.12 4.46 10.96
C VAL A 299 6.62 3.64 9.78
N ASP A 300 6.78 4.15 8.58
CA ASP A 300 6.33 3.51 7.34
C ASP A 300 7.33 2.46 6.82
N GLU A 301 7.00 1.82 5.72
CA GLU A 301 7.73 0.78 4.99
C GLU A 301 9.10 1.23 4.48
N TYR A 302 9.25 2.53 4.25
CA TYR A 302 10.52 3.15 3.91
C TYR A 302 11.38 3.47 5.13
N GLY A 303 10.83 3.30 6.33
CA GLY A 303 11.48 3.59 7.61
C GLY A 303 11.50 5.08 7.95
N GLU A 304 10.71 5.88 7.23
CA GLU A 304 10.49 7.29 7.52
C GLU A 304 9.53 7.43 8.70
N ILE A 305 9.67 8.53 9.46
CA ILE A 305 9.02 8.69 10.75
C ILE A 305 8.18 9.96 10.76
N ASN A 306 6.89 9.77 10.95
CA ASN A 306 5.92 10.84 11.02
C ASN A 306 5.32 10.94 12.42
N LEU A 307 5.18 12.18 12.90
CA LEU A 307 4.65 12.47 14.22
C LEU A 307 3.47 13.42 14.13
N TYR A 308 2.36 13.02 14.73
CA TYR A 308 1.15 13.82 14.80
C TYR A 308 0.65 13.94 16.22
N GLY A 309 -0.01 15.05 16.52
CA GLY A 309 -0.60 15.29 17.84
C GLY A 309 -1.99 15.89 17.75
N SER A 310 -2.74 15.77 18.85
CA SER A 310 -4.01 16.47 19.00
C SER A 310 -3.85 17.64 19.98
N ARG A 311 -4.24 18.85 19.56
CA ARG A 311 -3.99 20.08 20.34
C ARG A 311 -4.50 20.04 21.78
N ASN A 312 -5.68 19.46 21.99
CA ASN A 312 -6.33 19.38 23.30
C ASN A 312 -7.28 18.18 23.37
N ALA A 313 -7.78 17.86 24.57
CA ALA A 313 -8.62 16.68 24.85
C ALA A 313 -9.97 16.61 24.08
N SER A 314 -10.30 17.63 23.28
CA SER A 314 -11.49 17.72 22.43
C SER A 314 -11.19 17.89 20.95
N SER A 315 -9.93 17.80 20.52
CA SER A 315 -9.54 17.80 19.11
C SER A 315 -10.22 16.64 18.35
N THR A 316 -10.62 16.91 17.11
CA THR A 316 -11.29 15.95 16.22
C THR A 316 -10.38 15.46 15.09
N SER A 317 -9.14 15.93 15.04
CA SER A 317 -8.14 15.54 14.05
C SER A 317 -6.75 15.58 14.68
N LEU A 318 -5.80 14.94 14.00
CA LEU A 318 -4.37 15.00 14.28
C LEU A 318 -3.71 16.06 13.41
N GLU A 319 -2.65 16.68 13.90
CA GLU A 319 -1.86 17.68 13.18
C GLU A 319 -0.37 17.32 13.24
N PRO A 320 0.38 17.56 12.14
CA PRO A 320 1.79 17.21 12.09
C PRO A 320 2.61 18.03 13.09
N MET A 321 3.60 17.37 13.66
CA MET A 321 4.49 17.91 14.67
C MET A 321 5.95 17.87 14.21
N GLU A 322 6.77 18.73 14.78
CA GLU A 322 8.20 18.81 14.49
C GLU A 322 8.99 19.14 15.76
N ALA A 323 10.28 18.84 15.73
CA ALA A 323 11.21 19.32 16.73
C ALA A 323 11.35 20.85 16.60
N GLN A 324 11.21 21.58 17.70
CA GLN A 324 11.29 23.04 17.73
C GLN A 324 12.66 23.56 17.26
N GLY A 325 13.73 22.79 17.44
CA GLY A 325 15.06 23.12 16.95
C GLY A 325 15.30 22.75 15.48
N GLY A 326 14.31 22.14 14.81
CA GLY A 326 14.40 21.67 13.44
C GLY A 326 15.24 20.40 13.28
N THR A 327 15.53 19.68 14.37
CA THR A 327 16.23 18.40 14.31
C THR A 327 15.32 17.35 13.63
N PRO A 328 15.76 16.70 12.54
CA PRO A 328 14.94 15.70 11.87
C PRO A 328 14.93 14.37 12.64
N PHE A 329 13.93 13.55 12.37
CA PHE A 329 13.95 12.13 12.73
C PHE A 329 15.08 11.40 12.01
N ASN A 330 15.53 10.29 12.59
CA ASN A 330 16.38 9.33 11.92
C ASN A 330 15.51 8.44 11.02
N THR A 331 15.99 8.11 9.82
CA THR A 331 15.41 7.03 9.02
C THR A 331 15.85 5.67 9.57
N LEU A 332 14.94 4.71 9.61
CA LEU A 332 15.19 3.36 10.10
C LEU A 332 15.35 2.37 8.96
N ALA A 333 16.11 1.30 9.21
CA ALA A 333 16.14 0.14 8.33
C ALA A 333 15.39 -1.01 9.01
N TRP A 334 14.28 -1.42 8.42
CA TRP A 334 13.60 -2.65 8.81
C TRP A 334 14.53 -3.85 8.66
N ILE A 335 14.36 -4.87 9.51
CA ILE A 335 15.06 -6.16 9.37
C ILE A 335 14.03 -7.21 8.91
N PRO A 336 13.85 -7.44 7.59
CA PRO A 336 12.86 -8.39 7.08
C PRO A 336 13.10 -9.81 7.60
N GLY A 337 12.03 -10.56 7.87
CA GLY A 337 12.12 -11.97 8.29
C GLY A 337 12.68 -12.19 9.70
N ASN A 338 12.84 -11.14 10.51
CA ASN A 338 13.41 -11.21 11.86
C ASN A 338 12.54 -10.47 12.87
N ASN A 339 12.79 -10.71 14.16
CA ASN A 339 12.16 -9.94 15.24
C ASN A 339 12.71 -8.51 15.23
N ASN A 340 11.87 -7.54 14.87
CA ASN A 340 12.10 -6.15 15.21
C ASN A 340 11.75 -5.94 16.68
N THR A 341 12.62 -5.26 17.42
CA THR A 341 12.42 -4.93 18.84
C THR A 341 12.17 -3.45 18.99
N PHE A 342 10.98 -3.09 19.47
CA PHE A 342 10.56 -1.73 19.78
C PHE A 342 10.69 -1.49 21.27
N THR A 343 11.44 -0.46 21.66
CA THR A 343 11.60 -0.08 23.06
C THR A 343 11.11 1.36 23.24
N VAL A 344 9.87 1.52 23.70
CA VAL A 344 9.31 2.82 24.07
C VAL A 344 9.70 3.10 25.52
N THR A 345 10.43 4.18 25.77
CA THR A 345 10.94 4.54 27.09
C THR A 345 10.36 5.88 27.55
N ASN A 346 9.74 5.88 28.74
CA ASN A 346 9.44 7.11 29.48
C ASN A 346 10.63 7.43 30.40
N GLN A 347 11.09 8.66 30.33
CA GLN A 347 12.26 9.13 31.08
C GLN A 347 11.89 9.45 32.54
N ALA A 348 12.88 9.36 33.43
CA ALA A 348 12.67 9.65 34.85
C ALA A 348 12.47 11.16 35.11
N GLY A 349 11.39 11.53 35.79
CA GLY A 349 10.98 12.91 36.05
C GLY A 349 10.32 13.14 37.43
N PRO A 350 10.00 14.39 37.79
CA PRO A 350 9.29 14.69 39.03
C PRO A 350 7.76 14.61 38.87
N GLY A 351 7.15 13.43 39.06
CA GLY A 351 5.68 13.32 39.00
C GLY A 351 5.18 11.90 38.74
N PRO A 352 3.86 11.73 38.47
CA PRO A 352 3.32 10.48 37.95
C PRO A 352 3.82 10.19 36.54
N GLU A 353 4.82 9.33 36.43
CA GLU A 353 5.38 8.88 35.14
C GLU A 353 4.56 7.73 34.56
N GLY A 354 4.13 7.87 33.29
CA GLY A 354 3.50 6.81 32.53
C GLY A 354 2.97 7.26 31.17
N PHE A 355 2.75 6.29 30.31
CA PHE A 355 1.98 6.45 29.08
C PHE A 355 1.04 5.27 28.88
N THR A 356 -0.02 5.53 28.14
CA THR A 356 -1.04 4.55 27.77
C THR A 356 -1.34 4.70 26.30
N GLY A 357 -1.60 3.59 25.63
CA GLY A 357 -1.80 3.63 24.19
C GLY A 357 -2.01 2.27 23.55
N GLU A 358 -2.07 2.29 22.23
CA GLU A 358 -2.15 1.12 21.36
C GLU A 358 -0.98 1.13 20.40
N LEU A 359 -0.40 -0.04 20.19
CA LEU A 359 0.59 -0.29 19.15
C LEU A 359 -0.08 -1.14 18.08
N PHE A 360 0.08 -0.71 16.83
CA PHE A 360 -0.21 -1.49 15.65
C PHE A 360 1.10 -1.69 14.90
N ALA A 361 1.45 -2.93 14.60
CA ALA A 361 2.62 -3.26 13.78
C ALA A 361 2.19 -4.29 12.75
N SER A 362 2.52 -4.05 11.48
CA SER A 362 2.13 -4.91 10.37
C SER A 362 3.31 -5.15 9.42
N ALA A 363 3.25 -6.26 8.70
CA ALA A 363 4.21 -6.60 7.67
C ALA A 363 3.64 -6.22 6.30
N ILE A 364 4.47 -5.67 5.43
CA ILE A 364 4.15 -5.63 4.00
C ILE A 364 4.01 -7.08 3.56
N CYS A 365 2.88 -7.41 2.93
CA CYS A 365 2.71 -8.70 2.29
C CYS A 365 2.66 -8.60 0.79
N ASP A 366 2.82 -9.78 0.22
CA ASP A 366 2.89 -10.13 -1.19
C ASP A 366 2.16 -11.48 -1.20
N THR A 367 0.83 -11.41 -1.31
CA THR A 367 -0.08 -12.54 -1.12
C THR A 367 0.24 -13.65 -2.12
N ASP A 368 0.55 -13.26 -3.36
CA ASP A 368 0.78 -14.19 -4.45
C ASP A 368 2.25 -14.63 -4.63
N GLY A 369 3.20 -13.95 -4.00
CA GLY A 369 4.62 -14.23 -3.98
C GLY A 369 5.40 -13.79 -5.23
N ASP A 370 4.94 -12.79 -5.97
CA ASP A 370 5.56 -12.33 -7.20
C ASP A 370 6.67 -11.26 -7.00
N GLY A 371 6.71 -10.66 -5.80
CA GLY A 371 7.68 -9.65 -5.38
C GLY A 371 7.19 -8.20 -5.45
N ILE A 372 5.91 -7.97 -5.80
CA ILE A 372 5.16 -6.73 -5.61
C ILE A 372 4.36 -6.90 -4.31
N GLY A 373 4.32 -5.86 -3.48
CA GLY A 373 3.55 -5.95 -2.23
C GLY A 373 2.11 -5.51 -2.51
N ASN A 374 1.13 -6.06 -1.78
CA ASN A 374 -0.30 -5.83 -2.04
C ASN A 374 -0.65 -4.35 -2.26
N HIS A 375 -0.18 -3.43 -1.38
CA HIS A 375 -0.27 -1.95 -1.54
C HIS A 375 0.24 -1.34 -2.86
N LEU A 376 0.77 -2.13 -3.77
CA LEU A 376 1.28 -1.71 -5.08
C LEU A 376 0.81 -2.67 -6.20
N ASP A 377 -0.03 -3.64 -5.87
CA ASP A 377 -0.45 -4.77 -6.69
C ASP A 377 -1.95 -4.69 -6.97
N LEU A 378 -2.32 -4.53 -8.24
CA LEU A 378 -3.73 -4.37 -8.62
C LEU A 378 -4.50 -5.71 -8.71
N ASP A 379 -3.86 -6.86 -8.48
CA ASP A 379 -4.41 -8.21 -8.45
C ASP A 379 -3.60 -9.10 -7.48
N SER A 380 -3.79 -8.85 -6.18
CA SER A 380 -2.94 -9.35 -5.08
C SER A 380 -2.87 -10.89 -4.96
N ASP A 381 -3.81 -11.63 -5.56
CA ASP A 381 -3.84 -13.09 -5.52
C ASP A 381 -3.60 -13.76 -6.89
N ASN A 382 -3.54 -12.96 -7.96
CA ASN A 382 -3.36 -13.33 -9.36
C ASN A 382 -4.47 -14.22 -9.95
N ASP A 383 -5.71 -14.10 -9.47
CA ASP A 383 -6.86 -14.84 -10.00
C ASP A 383 -7.43 -14.19 -11.29
N GLY A 384 -7.02 -12.96 -11.60
CA GLY A 384 -7.44 -12.24 -12.80
C GLY A 384 -8.66 -11.34 -12.63
N ILE A 385 -9.10 -11.11 -11.40
CA ILE A 385 -9.98 -10.03 -11.00
C ILE A 385 -9.07 -8.88 -10.50
N TYR A 386 -9.59 -7.64 -10.47
CA TYR A 386 -8.82 -6.53 -9.87
C TYR A 386 -9.20 -6.41 -8.40
N ASP A 387 -8.25 -6.04 -7.56
CA ASP A 387 -8.48 -5.75 -6.13
C ASP A 387 -9.57 -4.66 -5.99
N LEU A 388 -9.61 -3.66 -6.88
CA LEU A 388 -10.69 -2.67 -6.98
C LEU A 388 -12.11 -3.24 -7.17
N VAL A 389 -12.22 -4.38 -7.86
CA VAL A 389 -13.50 -5.08 -8.08
C VAL A 389 -13.87 -5.91 -6.86
N GLU A 390 -12.88 -6.55 -6.24
CA GLU A 390 -13.07 -7.46 -5.10
C GLU A 390 -13.25 -6.73 -3.79
N SER A 391 -12.63 -5.57 -3.62
CA SER A 391 -12.78 -4.70 -2.45
C SER A 391 -14.23 -4.25 -2.29
N GLY A 392 -14.92 -4.04 -3.40
CA GLY A 392 -16.26 -3.47 -3.45
C GLY A 392 -16.32 -1.97 -3.61
N ALA A 393 -15.19 -1.29 -3.77
CA ALA A 393 -15.16 0.15 -3.97
C ALA A 393 -15.99 0.59 -5.18
N LEU A 394 -16.04 -0.20 -6.27
CA LEU A 394 -16.89 0.07 -7.43
C LEU A 394 -18.41 0.09 -7.14
N GLU A 395 -18.85 -0.45 -6.00
CA GLU A 395 -20.25 -0.38 -5.56
C GLU A 395 -20.57 0.96 -4.86
N GLU A 396 -19.56 1.76 -4.53
CA GLU A 396 -19.73 3.05 -3.85
C GLU A 396 -20.15 4.19 -4.80
N PRO A 397 -21.00 5.12 -4.32
CA PRO A 397 -21.50 6.21 -5.15
C PRO A 397 -20.40 7.16 -5.63
N GLY A 398 -20.16 7.19 -6.94
CA GLY A 398 -19.20 8.13 -7.55
C GLY A 398 -17.82 7.52 -7.80
N VAL A 399 -17.66 6.22 -7.54
CA VAL A 399 -16.52 5.42 -7.96
C VAL A 399 -16.83 4.81 -9.34
N SER A 400 -15.82 4.73 -10.19
CA SER A 400 -15.89 4.05 -11.49
C SER A 400 -14.51 3.68 -11.97
N ASP A 401 -14.43 2.63 -12.79
CA ASP A 401 -13.24 2.28 -13.58
C ASP A 401 -13.69 2.07 -15.04
N ALA A 402 -13.66 3.14 -15.85
CA ALA A 402 -14.18 3.15 -17.21
C ALA A 402 -13.12 2.78 -18.26
N ASN A 403 -11.84 2.94 -17.95
CA ASN A 403 -10.69 2.47 -18.71
C ASN A 403 -10.30 1.02 -18.40
N ASN A 404 -10.84 0.45 -17.31
CA ASN A 404 -10.66 -0.93 -16.89
C ASN A 404 -9.17 -1.24 -16.64
N ASP A 405 -8.49 -0.34 -15.93
CA ASP A 405 -7.08 -0.46 -15.54
C ASP A 405 -6.88 -0.77 -14.06
N GLY A 406 -7.95 -1.12 -13.33
CA GLY A 406 -7.86 -1.56 -11.94
C GLY A 406 -7.76 -0.41 -10.94
N ARG A 407 -7.84 0.85 -11.40
CA ARG A 407 -7.71 2.04 -10.56
C ARG A 407 -8.97 2.89 -10.59
N ILE A 408 -9.21 3.65 -9.52
CA ILE A 408 -10.36 4.54 -9.46
C ILE A 408 -10.21 5.71 -10.45
N ASP A 409 -11.15 5.83 -11.40
CA ASP A 409 -11.17 6.94 -12.33
C ASP A 409 -11.33 8.28 -11.61
N GLY A 410 -10.39 9.18 -11.87
CA GLY A 410 -10.43 10.55 -11.38
C GLY A 410 -9.78 10.75 -10.01
N ALA A 411 -9.15 9.74 -9.44
CA ALA A 411 -8.31 9.86 -8.24
C ALA A 411 -7.27 10.97 -8.39
N LEU A 412 -6.55 11.01 -9.53
CA LEU A 412 -5.56 12.05 -9.91
C LEU A 412 -5.96 13.52 -9.75
N GLY A 413 -7.26 13.82 -9.59
CA GLY A 413 -7.73 15.19 -9.35
C GLY A 413 -8.77 15.31 -8.24
N ASN A 414 -9.14 14.20 -7.61
CA ASN A 414 -10.13 14.15 -6.54
C ASN A 414 -9.67 13.24 -5.40
N SER A 415 -8.36 13.09 -5.20
CA SER A 415 -7.76 12.65 -3.95
C SER A 415 -7.35 13.86 -3.11
N GLY A 416 -7.40 13.69 -1.80
CA GLY A 416 -7.02 14.71 -0.82
C GLY A 416 -5.52 14.93 -0.74
N ALA A 417 -5.05 15.45 0.39
CA ALA A 417 -3.62 15.48 0.72
C ALA A 417 -3.12 14.13 1.29
N ASN A 418 -4.02 13.18 1.49
CA ASN A 418 -3.79 11.83 2.02
C ASN A 418 -3.95 10.72 0.95
N GLY A 419 -4.09 11.09 -0.34
CA GLY A 419 -4.14 10.17 -1.48
C GLY A 419 -5.41 9.34 -1.66
N ILE A 420 -6.21 9.11 -0.60
CA ILE A 420 -7.49 8.41 -0.74
C ILE A 420 -8.48 9.20 -1.62
N TYR A 421 -9.17 8.50 -2.51
CA TYR A 421 -10.22 9.09 -3.33
C TYR A 421 -11.37 9.67 -2.46
N ASN A 422 -11.68 10.95 -2.65
CA ASN A 422 -12.62 11.72 -1.81
C ASN A 422 -14.02 11.09 -1.65
N SER A 423 -14.47 10.24 -2.58
CA SER A 423 -15.81 9.63 -2.50
C SER A 423 -15.88 8.41 -1.60
N ILE A 424 -14.72 7.84 -1.22
CA ILE A 424 -14.63 6.64 -0.38
C ILE A 424 -14.02 6.91 1.00
N GLU A 425 -13.70 8.16 1.34
CA GLU A 425 -13.15 8.52 2.66
C GLU A 425 -14.08 9.43 3.49
N ASP A 426 -13.90 9.42 4.81
CA ASP A 426 -14.70 10.22 5.73
C ASP A 426 -14.16 11.66 5.92
N ASN A 427 -12.86 11.87 5.76
CA ASN A 427 -12.18 13.16 5.88
C ASN A 427 -10.75 13.15 5.28
N ASP A 428 -10.30 14.28 4.75
CA ASP A 428 -8.96 14.46 4.18
C ASP A 428 -7.88 14.69 5.26
N THR A 429 -7.58 13.64 6.04
CA THR A 429 -6.46 13.64 7.00
C THR A 429 -5.66 12.33 6.91
N ALA A 430 -4.45 12.31 7.44
CA ALA A 430 -3.58 11.12 7.55
C ALA A 430 -4.14 10.01 8.48
N SER A 431 -5.43 10.04 8.80
CA SER A 431 -6.14 9.05 9.62
C SER A 431 -7.58 8.90 9.14
N ALA A 432 -7.81 9.22 7.86
CA ALA A 432 -9.04 8.97 7.16
C ALA A 432 -9.40 7.48 7.26
N LEU A 433 -10.69 7.20 7.26
CA LEU A 433 -11.21 5.85 7.18
C LEU A 433 -12.06 5.72 5.92
N LEU A 434 -12.05 4.53 5.33
CA LEU A 434 -12.96 4.19 4.25
C LEU A 434 -14.42 4.32 4.71
N THR A 435 -15.27 4.84 3.84
CA THR A 435 -16.73 4.98 4.08
C THR A 435 -17.50 3.70 3.79
N TYR A 436 -16.82 2.70 3.23
CA TYR A 436 -17.35 1.40 2.89
C TYR A 436 -16.57 0.30 3.62
N THR A 437 -17.11 -0.91 3.59
CA THR A 437 -16.44 -2.09 4.14
C THR A 437 -15.90 -2.91 2.99
N ILE A 438 -14.59 -3.16 3.01
CA ILE A 438 -13.92 -4.09 2.09
C ILE A 438 -14.61 -5.46 2.21
N PHE A 439 -14.83 -6.13 1.08
CA PHE A 439 -15.53 -7.41 1.09
C PHE A 439 -14.69 -8.55 1.70
N ASP A 440 -15.39 -9.35 2.47
CA ASP A 440 -14.98 -10.63 3.08
C ASP A 440 -16.22 -11.53 2.97
N SER A 441 -16.37 -12.15 1.81
CA SER A 441 -17.60 -12.83 1.37
C SER A 441 -17.94 -14.04 2.23
N ASN A 442 -16.92 -14.75 2.73
CA ASN A 442 -17.09 -15.91 3.61
C ASN A 442 -17.06 -15.57 5.12
N GLY A 443 -16.62 -14.36 5.49
CA GLY A 443 -16.59 -13.85 6.86
C GLY A 443 -15.48 -14.45 7.73
N ASP A 444 -14.37 -14.87 7.13
CA ASP A 444 -13.25 -15.51 7.84
C ASP A 444 -12.15 -14.54 8.31
N GLY A 445 -12.25 -13.27 7.89
CA GLY A 445 -11.33 -12.20 8.22
C GLY A 445 -10.20 -11.99 7.20
N SER A 446 -10.22 -12.68 6.06
CA SER A 446 -9.38 -12.40 4.89
C SER A 446 -10.25 -11.70 3.84
N TYR A 447 -9.76 -10.61 3.26
CA TYR A 447 -10.52 -9.92 2.20
C TYR A 447 -10.48 -10.71 0.90
N ASP A 448 -11.54 -10.52 0.09
CA ASP A 448 -11.76 -11.25 -1.16
C ASP A 448 -10.54 -11.11 -2.10
N ALA A 449 -10.00 -9.89 -2.23
CA ALA A 449 -8.81 -9.58 -3.05
C ALA A 449 -7.53 -10.38 -2.70
N TYR A 450 -7.49 -11.09 -1.57
CA TYR A 450 -6.29 -11.81 -1.11
C TYR A 450 -6.47 -13.34 -1.11
N VAL A 451 -7.57 -13.86 -1.64
CA VAL A 451 -7.91 -15.29 -1.58
C VAL A 451 -8.50 -15.79 -2.88
N LEU A 452 -7.97 -16.93 -3.37
CA LEU A 452 -8.41 -17.54 -4.64
C LEU A 452 -9.84 -18.15 -4.62
N ASP A 453 -10.57 -18.03 -3.51
CA ASP A 453 -11.91 -18.61 -3.24
C ASP A 453 -12.60 -17.74 -2.17
N ALA A 454 -13.09 -16.58 -2.59
CA ALA A 454 -13.66 -15.53 -1.75
C ALA A 454 -14.86 -16.00 -0.93
N ASP A 455 -15.77 -16.77 -1.53
CA ASP A 455 -16.97 -17.26 -0.84
C ASP A 455 -16.78 -18.58 -0.07
N GLY A 456 -15.63 -19.23 -0.25
CA GLY A 456 -15.18 -20.40 0.49
C GLY A 456 -15.94 -21.68 0.16
N ASP A 457 -16.54 -21.79 -1.03
CA ASP A 457 -17.32 -22.94 -1.44
C ASP A 457 -16.51 -24.04 -2.16
N GLY A 458 -15.24 -23.74 -2.48
CA GLY A 458 -14.29 -24.63 -3.13
C GLY A 458 -14.31 -24.59 -4.66
N CYS A 459 -15.02 -23.63 -5.27
CA CYS A 459 -14.76 -23.13 -6.61
C CYS A 459 -13.79 -21.94 -6.51
N ASN A 460 -12.87 -21.80 -7.47
CA ASN A 460 -11.93 -20.69 -7.42
C ASN A 460 -12.51 -19.50 -8.20
N ASP A 461 -12.23 -18.30 -7.73
CA ASP A 461 -12.81 -17.04 -8.21
C ASP A 461 -12.54 -16.81 -9.71
N VAL A 462 -11.32 -17.09 -10.18
CA VAL A 462 -10.95 -17.13 -11.62
C VAL A 462 -11.95 -17.92 -12.48
N VAL A 463 -12.47 -19.05 -11.97
CA VAL A 463 -13.40 -19.92 -12.70
C VAL A 463 -14.82 -19.35 -12.65
N GLU A 464 -15.23 -18.81 -11.49
CA GLU A 464 -16.56 -18.25 -11.26
C GLU A 464 -16.77 -16.95 -12.02
N SER A 465 -15.73 -16.13 -12.09
CA SER A 465 -15.65 -14.95 -12.93
C SER A 465 -15.71 -15.26 -14.42
N GLY A 466 -15.51 -16.53 -14.80
CA GLY A 466 -15.61 -17.01 -16.18
C GLY A 466 -14.30 -16.89 -16.96
N PHE A 467 -13.17 -16.78 -16.25
CA PHE A 467 -11.83 -16.68 -16.84
C PHE A 467 -11.16 -18.05 -16.97
N THR A 468 -10.01 -18.05 -17.65
CA THR A 468 -9.33 -19.29 -18.00
C THR A 468 -8.36 -19.74 -16.91
N ASP A 469 -8.72 -20.80 -16.17
CA ASP A 469 -7.79 -21.62 -15.37
C ASP A 469 -7.80 -23.07 -15.85
N ASN A 470 -6.92 -23.40 -16.79
CA ASN A 470 -6.81 -24.77 -17.31
C ASN A 470 -6.01 -25.71 -16.39
N ASN A 471 -5.33 -25.16 -15.37
CA ASN A 471 -4.43 -25.90 -14.48
C ASN A 471 -5.15 -26.33 -13.21
N ALA A 472 -6.26 -25.67 -12.88
CA ALA A 472 -6.96 -25.75 -11.61
C ALA A 472 -6.03 -25.40 -10.44
N ASP A 473 -5.21 -24.34 -10.59
CA ASP A 473 -4.40 -23.79 -9.50
C ASP A 473 -4.95 -22.46 -8.95
N GLY A 474 -6.11 -22.00 -9.43
CA GLY A 474 -6.82 -20.83 -8.94
C GLY A 474 -6.35 -19.52 -9.52
N ARG A 475 -5.28 -19.52 -10.32
CA ARG A 475 -4.70 -18.31 -10.91
C ARG A 475 -5.04 -18.18 -12.39
N LEU A 476 -5.04 -16.95 -12.88
CA LEU A 476 -5.33 -16.65 -14.27
C LEU A 476 -4.28 -17.25 -15.22
N GLY A 477 -4.76 -18.05 -16.17
CA GLY A 477 -3.95 -18.51 -17.30
C GLY A 477 -3.04 -19.72 -17.00
N PRO A 478 -1.91 -19.87 -17.71
CA PRO A 478 -1.07 -21.05 -17.64
C PRO A 478 -0.06 -21.01 -16.48
N ASN A 479 0.46 -22.18 -16.09
CA ASN A 479 1.57 -22.27 -15.14
C ASN A 479 2.93 -22.49 -15.88
N PRO A 480 3.95 -21.62 -15.71
CA PRO A 480 3.98 -20.44 -14.83
C PRO A 480 3.30 -19.21 -15.44
N ILE A 481 2.72 -18.37 -14.59
CA ILE A 481 2.21 -17.05 -14.96
C ILE A 481 3.36 -16.05 -15.21
N THR A 482 3.06 -14.96 -15.91
CA THR A 482 3.95 -13.80 -16.04
C THR A 482 3.18 -12.55 -15.69
N ILE A 483 3.78 -11.67 -14.87
CA ILE A 483 3.14 -10.47 -14.33
C ILE A 483 3.80 -9.21 -14.89
N ASN A 484 3.07 -8.09 -14.96
CA ASN A 484 3.60 -6.78 -15.36
C ASN A 484 4.23 -6.05 -14.16
N SER A 485 4.31 -4.72 -14.19
CA SER A 485 4.87 -3.91 -13.09
C SER A 485 3.81 -3.39 -12.11
N GLU A 486 2.54 -3.71 -12.35
CA GLU A 486 1.36 -3.29 -11.60
C GLU A 486 0.67 -4.52 -10.98
N GLY A 487 1.38 -5.66 -10.83
CA GLY A 487 0.79 -6.88 -10.27
C GLY A 487 -0.02 -7.77 -11.21
N LEU A 488 -0.41 -7.26 -12.39
CA LEU A 488 -1.33 -7.96 -13.28
C LEU A 488 -0.71 -9.12 -14.10
N VAL A 489 -1.40 -10.26 -14.15
CA VAL A 489 -1.11 -11.41 -15.01
C VAL A 489 -1.22 -11.07 -16.51
N THR A 490 -0.10 -11.13 -17.21
CA THR A 490 0.01 -10.92 -18.67
C THR A 490 0.00 -12.20 -19.50
N SER A 491 0.09 -13.37 -18.86
CA SER A 491 0.07 -14.68 -19.54
C SER A 491 -1.34 -15.24 -19.80
N GLY A 492 -2.37 -14.65 -19.18
CA GLY A 492 -3.77 -14.98 -19.37
C GLY A 492 -4.25 -14.72 -20.80
N SER A 493 -5.27 -15.46 -21.24
CA SER A 493 -5.93 -15.22 -22.53
C SER A 493 -7.19 -14.34 -22.45
N ASP A 494 -7.66 -14.14 -21.24
CA ASP A 494 -8.82 -13.41 -20.74
C ASP A 494 -8.45 -12.88 -19.34
N GLY A 495 -9.43 -12.57 -18.49
CA GLY A 495 -9.22 -11.89 -17.20
C GLY A 495 -9.35 -10.37 -17.33
N TYR A 496 -9.38 -9.70 -16.17
CA TYR A 496 -9.49 -8.25 -16.04
C TYR A 496 -10.61 -7.67 -16.89
N THR A 497 -11.78 -8.30 -16.81
CA THR A 497 -13.02 -7.81 -17.41
C THR A 497 -14.13 -8.02 -16.40
N VAL A 498 -15.32 -7.46 -16.65
CA VAL A 498 -16.47 -7.62 -15.74
C VAL A 498 -16.68 -9.11 -15.41
N PRO A 499 -16.57 -9.53 -14.13
CA PRO A 499 -16.84 -10.90 -13.71
C PRO A 499 -18.26 -11.36 -14.03
N SER A 500 -18.45 -12.67 -14.04
CA SER A 500 -19.76 -13.25 -14.34
C SER A 500 -20.76 -13.04 -13.20
N ASP A 501 -22.00 -12.69 -13.56
CA ASP A 501 -23.20 -12.69 -12.71
C ASP A 501 -24.27 -13.48 -13.48
N ASN A 502 -24.23 -14.80 -13.37
CA ASN A 502 -25.03 -15.68 -14.22
C ASN A 502 -26.53 -15.63 -13.87
N ASN A 503 -26.86 -15.30 -12.62
CA ASN A 503 -28.24 -15.19 -12.16
C ASN A 503 -28.81 -13.76 -12.25
N SER A 504 -27.97 -12.78 -12.63
CA SER A 504 -28.28 -11.35 -12.79
C SER A 504 -28.83 -10.68 -11.51
N ASN A 505 -28.28 -11.03 -10.36
CA ASN A 505 -28.72 -10.51 -9.05
C ASN A 505 -27.86 -9.35 -8.52
N THR A 506 -26.88 -8.89 -9.30
CA THR A 506 -25.91 -7.82 -9.01
C THR A 506 -24.79 -8.17 -8.04
N THR A 507 -24.75 -9.39 -7.52
CA THR A 507 -23.58 -9.98 -6.86
C THR A 507 -22.88 -10.86 -7.89
N TYR A 508 -21.55 -10.76 -7.99
CA TYR A 508 -20.78 -11.60 -8.91
C TYR A 508 -20.69 -13.02 -8.36
N ASP A 509 -20.65 -14.02 -9.25
CA ASP A 509 -20.75 -15.43 -8.87
C ASP A 509 -19.64 -15.86 -7.89
N PHE A 510 -18.41 -15.31 -8.00
CA PHE A 510 -17.27 -15.57 -7.10
C PHE A 510 -17.50 -15.15 -5.64
N ARG A 511 -18.55 -14.36 -5.37
CA ARG A 511 -18.96 -13.91 -4.02
C ARG A 511 -20.19 -14.67 -3.50
N GLU A 512 -20.68 -15.68 -4.22
CA GLU A 512 -21.98 -16.31 -3.96
C GLU A 512 -21.88 -17.79 -3.58
N ALA A 513 -21.60 -18.06 -2.30
CA ALA A 513 -21.36 -19.41 -1.80
C ALA A 513 -22.38 -20.45 -2.33
N GLY A 514 -21.88 -21.37 -3.13
CA GLY A 514 -22.62 -22.31 -3.94
C GLY A 514 -22.36 -23.77 -3.58
N ALA A 515 -22.95 -24.64 -4.39
CA ALA A 515 -22.69 -26.07 -4.38
C ALA A 515 -23.34 -26.74 -5.59
N ALA A 516 -22.77 -27.86 -6.04
CA ALA A 516 -23.40 -28.68 -7.07
C ALA A 516 -24.81 -29.18 -6.63
N PRO A 517 -25.84 -29.15 -7.50
CA PRO A 517 -27.18 -29.56 -7.13
C PRO A 517 -27.28 -31.02 -6.69
N THR A 518 -28.16 -31.35 -5.75
CA THR A 518 -28.39 -32.74 -5.33
C THR A 518 -29.68 -33.31 -5.94
N ILE A 519 -29.55 -34.39 -6.72
CA ILE A 519 -30.71 -35.13 -7.26
C ILE A 519 -31.29 -36.04 -6.17
N THR A 520 -32.51 -35.71 -5.72
CA THR A 520 -33.21 -36.41 -4.62
C THR A 520 -34.03 -37.62 -5.09
N SER A 521 -34.42 -37.64 -6.37
CA SER A 521 -35.06 -38.80 -7.00
C SER A 521 -34.48 -39.01 -8.38
N GLN A 522 -33.90 -40.19 -8.59
CA GLN A 522 -33.33 -40.58 -9.87
C GLN A 522 -34.42 -40.99 -10.87
N PRO A 523 -34.20 -40.79 -12.18
CA PRO A 523 -35.12 -41.26 -13.19
C PRO A 523 -35.05 -42.78 -13.34
N MET A 524 -36.17 -43.39 -13.69
CA MET A 524 -36.27 -44.84 -13.87
C MET A 524 -36.49 -45.21 -15.33
N ASP A 525 -36.06 -46.42 -15.70
CA ASP A 525 -36.42 -47.01 -17.00
C ASP A 525 -37.94 -47.05 -17.20
N VAL A 526 -38.39 -46.69 -18.41
CA VAL A 526 -39.81 -46.65 -18.77
C VAL A 526 -40.09 -47.52 -19.99
N ALA A 527 -41.27 -48.15 -20.00
CA ALA A 527 -41.77 -48.90 -21.14
C ALA A 527 -43.04 -48.24 -21.69
N THR A 528 -43.11 -48.05 -23.01
CA THR A 528 -44.29 -47.49 -23.68
C THR A 528 -44.54 -48.14 -25.06
N CYS A 529 -45.67 -47.85 -25.68
CA CYS A 529 -45.96 -48.30 -27.05
C CYS A 529 -45.48 -47.28 -28.09
N PRO A 530 -45.10 -47.73 -29.31
CA PRO A 530 -44.90 -46.80 -30.42
C PRO A 530 -46.14 -45.92 -30.64
N GLY A 531 -45.98 -44.60 -30.73
CA GLY A 531 -47.10 -43.67 -30.84
C GLY A 531 -47.79 -43.27 -29.51
N CYS A 532 -47.31 -43.73 -28.36
CA CYS A 532 -47.87 -43.41 -27.04
C CYS A 532 -47.05 -42.32 -26.34
N THR A 533 -47.67 -41.53 -25.46
CA THR A 533 -46.93 -40.57 -24.63
C THR A 533 -46.39 -41.25 -23.37
N THR A 534 -45.16 -40.93 -22.98
CA THR A 534 -44.57 -41.35 -21.70
C THR A 534 -43.71 -40.22 -21.13
N ASN A 535 -43.41 -40.29 -19.83
CA ASN A 535 -42.63 -39.30 -19.11
C ASN A 535 -41.45 -39.99 -18.43
N ILE A 536 -40.30 -39.33 -18.42
CA ILE A 536 -39.15 -39.66 -17.58
C ILE A 536 -38.95 -38.48 -16.63
N SER A 537 -38.91 -38.74 -15.32
CA SER A 537 -38.82 -37.69 -14.31
C SER A 537 -37.68 -37.95 -13.35
N ALA A 538 -36.98 -36.89 -12.98
CA ALA A 538 -36.07 -36.84 -11.84
C ALA A 538 -36.53 -35.68 -10.93
N THR A 539 -36.09 -35.67 -9.68
CA THR A 539 -36.38 -34.57 -8.75
C THR A 539 -35.10 -33.93 -8.28
N VAL A 540 -34.90 -32.68 -8.68
CA VAL A 540 -33.79 -31.82 -8.28
C VAL A 540 -34.26 -30.37 -8.16
N THR A 541 -33.65 -29.64 -7.24
CA THR A 541 -33.74 -28.18 -7.16
C THR A 541 -32.41 -27.65 -7.69
N ALA A 542 -32.46 -26.93 -8.81
CA ALA A 542 -31.31 -26.33 -9.48
C ALA A 542 -31.82 -25.20 -10.38
N ASP A 543 -30.94 -24.27 -10.74
CA ASP A 543 -31.29 -23.14 -11.60
C ASP A 543 -31.44 -23.58 -13.05
N GLN A 544 -30.51 -24.41 -13.52
CA GLN A 544 -30.51 -24.94 -14.88
C GLN A 544 -30.72 -26.45 -14.90
N LEU A 545 -31.63 -26.89 -15.76
CA LEU A 545 -31.91 -28.30 -16.02
C LEU A 545 -31.79 -28.55 -17.52
N GLN A 546 -31.17 -29.67 -17.88
CA GLN A 546 -31.01 -30.07 -19.28
C GLN A 546 -31.07 -31.58 -19.44
N TRP A 547 -32.14 -32.07 -20.08
CA TRP A 547 -32.22 -33.47 -20.51
C TRP A 547 -31.29 -33.74 -21.69
N GLN A 548 -30.58 -34.85 -21.64
CA GLN A 548 -29.68 -35.32 -22.67
C GLN A 548 -30.06 -36.74 -23.12
N TYR A 549 -29.81 -37.07 -24.38
CA TYR A 549 -29.88 -38.45 -24.88
C TYR A 549 -28.50 -38.93 -25.33
N TYR A 550 -28.27 -40.24 -25.22
CA TYR A 550 -27.03 -40.84 -25.69
C TYR A 550 -27.13 -41.22 -27.17
N ASN A 551 -26.25 -40.66 -28.02
CA ASN A 551 -26.26 -40.91 -29.46
C ASN A 551 -25.43 -42.13 -29.90
N GLY A 552 -24.82 -42.85 -28.95
CA GLY A 552 -23.90 -43.97 -29.21
C GLY A 552 -22.42 -43.68 -28.92
N GLY A 553 -22.04 -42.41 -28.76
CA GLY A 553 -20.68 -42.00 -28.37
C GLY A 553 -20.62 -40.83 -27.39
N SER A 554 -21.63 -39.96 -27.37
CA SER A 554 -21.73 -38.82 -26.45
C SER A 554 -23.16 -38.57 -26.01
N TRP A 555 -23.30 -37.86 -24.90
CA TRP A 555 -24.57 -37.28 -24.47
C TRP A 555 -24.82 -35.98 -25.24
N VAL A 556 -26.04 -35.81 -25.75
CA VAL A 556 -26.44 -34.66 -26.56
C VAL A 556 -27.64 -33.98 -25.93
N ASN A 557 -27.59 -32.65 -25.78
CA ASN A 557 -28.69 -31.84 -25.25
C ASN A 557 -29.94 -32.02 -26.12
N LEU A 558 -31.07 -32.23 -25.45
CA LEU A 558 -32.37 -32.24 -26.08
C LEU A 558 -32.95 -30.83 -26.10
N SER A 559 -33.71 -30.53 -27.15
CA SER A 559 -34.53 -29.33 -27.27
C SER A 559 -36.00 -29.71 -27.40
N ASP A 560 -36.91 -28.83 -26.97
CA ASP A 560 -38.37 -28.98 -27.06
C ASP A 560 -38.87 -28.97 -28.52
N THR A 561 -38.56 -30.05 -29.23
CA THR A 561 -38.75 -30.24 -30.66
C THR A 561 -39.01 -31.71 -30.97
N GLY A 562 -39.72 -31.98 -32.07
CA GLY A 562 -40.02 -33.34 -32.50
C GLY A 562 -40.88 -34.08 -31.48
N ILE A 563 -40.31 -35.13 -30.87
CA ILE A 563 -41.00 -35.97 -29.88
C ILE A 563 -40.81 -35.49 -28.44
N TYR A 564 -39.91 -34.54 -28.19
CA TYR A 564 -39.49 -34.12 -26.86
C TYR A 564 -40.16 -32.81 -26.43
N SER A 565 -40.59 -32.73 -25.17
CA SER A 565 -40.96 -31.46 -24.51
C SER A 565 -40.62 -31.51 -23.03
N GLY A 566 -40.43 -30.35 -22.39
CA GLY A 566 -40.01 -30.28 -20.98
C GLY A 566 -38.53 -30.62 -20.77
N THR A 567 -37.71 -30.43 -21.81
CA THR A 567 -36.26 -30.76 -21.82
C THR A 567 -35.45 -29.95 -20.81
N THR A 568 -35.98 -28.83 -20.32
CA THR A 568 -35.38 -28.01 -19.26
C THR A 568 -36.16 -28.05 -17.94
N THR A 569 -36.88 -29.15 -17.70
CA THR A 569 -37.67 -29.34 -16.48
C THR A 569 -37.33 -30.66 -15.79
N ASN A 570 -37.79 -30.83 -14.55
CA ASN A 570 -37.73 -32.10 -13.83
C ASN A 570 -38.43 -33.27 -14.56
N THR A 571 -39.20 -33.04 -15.63
CA THR A 571 -39.90 -34.09 -16.39
C THR A 571 -39.74 -33.95 -17.90
N LEU A 572 -39.03 -34.90 -18.51
CA LEU A 572 -39.00 -35.09 -19.96
C LEU A 572 -40.26 -35.82 -20.43
N THR A 573 -41.02 -35.19 -21.31
CA THR A 573 -42.16 -35.82 -21.98
C THR A 573 -41.73 -36.28 -23.36
N ILE A 574 -42.00 -37.55 -23.67
CA ILE A 574 -41.74 -38.16 -24.98
C ILE A 574 -43.08 -38.54 -25.61
N THR A 575 -43.45 -37.85 -26.69
CA THR A 575 -44.70 -38.07 -27.42
C THR A 575 -44.47 -38.82 -28.72
N ASN A 576 -45.30 -39.82 -29.00
CA ASN A 576 -45.25 -40.60 -30.24
C ASN A 576 -43.86 -41.17 -30.60
N PRO A 577 -43.13 -41.83 -29.68
CA PRO A 577 -41.83 -42.40 -29.99
C PRO A 577 -41.98 -43.48 -31.08
N THR A 578 -40.97 -43.58 -31.93
CA THR A 578 -40.91 -44.52 -33.05
C THR A 578 -39.90 -45.64 -32.76
N PRO A 579 -39.85 -46.73 -33.55
CA PRO A 579 -38.90 -47.81 -33.31
C PRO A 579 -37.42 -47.41 -33.24
N SER A 580 -37.02 -46.23 -33.76
CA SER A 580 -35.64 -45.73 -33.61
C SER A 580 -35.29 -45.31 -32.19
N GLU A 581 -36.28 -44.96 -31.37
CA GLU A 581 -36.07 -44.58 -29.97
C GLU A 581 -36.12 -45.77 -29.01
N ASN A 582 -36.25 -47.00 -29.54
CA ASN A 582 -36.21 -48.19 -28.71
C ASN A 582 -34.81 -48.42 -28.12
N ASN A 583 -34.74 -48.54 -26.80
CA ASN A 583 -33.51 -48.58 -26.00
C ASN A 583 -32.71 -47.27 -26.02
N ALA A 584 -33.35 -46.13 -26.33
CA ALA A 584 -32.72 -44.83 -26.16
C ALA A 584 -32.47 -44.55 -24.67
N ALA A 585 -31.28 -44.07 -24.34
CA ALA A 585 -30.86 -43.72 -22.99
C ALA A 585 -30.93 -42.20 -22.79
N TYR A 586 -31.48 -41.79 -21.65
CA TYR A 586 -31.70 -40.41 -21.24
C TYR A 586 -31.07 -40.15 -19.87
N ARG A 587 -30.58 -38.94 -19.65
CA ARG A 587 -30.17 -38.44 -18.32
C ARG A 587 -30.53 -36.97 -18.17
N LEU A 588 -30.67 -36.52 -16.94
CA LEU A 588 -30.80 -35.11 -16.59
C LEU A 588 -29.43 -34.57 -16.14
N LEU A 589 -29.05 -33.41 -16.64
CA LEU A 589 -27.94 -32.59 -16.14
C LEU A 589 -28.54 -31.42 -15.35
N ALA A 590 -28.04 -31.15 -14.14
CA ALA A 590 -28.45 -30.04 -13.31
C ALA A 590 -27.24 -29.22 -12.85
N SER A 591 -27.34 -27.90 -12.89
CA SER A 591 -26.33 -26.94 -12.40
C SER A 591 -27.00 -25.76 -11.69
N ASN A 592 -26.26 -25.11 -10.79
CA ASN A 592 -26.65 -23.83 -10.20
C ASN A 592 -25.88 -22.72 -10.91
N ASP A 593 -26.48 -21.55 -11.02
CA ASP A 593 -25.87 -20.42 -11.73
C ASP A 593 -24.68 -19.87 -10.91
N ALA A 594 -24.84 -19.74 -9.59
CA ALA A 594 -23.80 -19.36 -8.62
C ALA A 594 -22.89 -20.54 -8.19
N PHE A 595 -22.65 -21.54 -9.04
CA PHE A 595 -21.63 -22.57 -8.79
C PHE A 595 -21.24 -23.26 -10.09
N VAL A 596 -20.38 -22.60 -10.86
CA VAL A 596 -20.03 -23.05 -12.21
C VAL A 596 -19.07 -24.24 -12.23
N CYS A 597 -18.32 -24.46 -11.14
CA CYS A 597 -17.36 -25.57 -11.01
C CYS A 597 -18.01 -26.96 -11.01
N GLY A 598 -19.32 -27.07 -10.73
CA GLY A 598 -19.97 -28.36 -10.52
C GLY A 598 -21.36 -28.48 -11.12
N SER A 599 -21.58 -29.61 -11.81
CA SER A 599 -22.91 -30.05 -12.21
C SER A 599 -23.16 -31.49 -11.79
N THR A 600 -24.43 -31.82 -11.55
CA THR A 600 -24.84 -33.17 -11.16
C THR A 600 -25.61 -33.83 -12.29
N THR A 601 -25.11 -34.99 -12.72
CA THR A 601 -25.81 -35.85 -13.69
C THR A 601 -26.64 -36.91 -12.99
N SER A 602 -27.88 -37.12 -13.45
CA SER A 602 -28.73 -38.22 -12.99
C SER A 602 -28.20 -39.58 -13.43
N ASP A 603 -28.74 -40.63 -12.82
CA ASP A 603 -28.70 -41.98 -13.36
C ASP A 603 -29.31 -42.00 -14.78
N THR A 604 -28.90 -43.00 -15.56
CA THR A 604 -29.45 -43.20 -16.90
C THR A 604 -30.79 -43.91 -16.85
N ALA A 605 -31.78 -43.36 -17.55
CA ALA A 605 -33.09 -43.98 -17.78
C ALA A 605 -33.24 -44.42 -19.25
N THR A 606 -33.68 -45.66 -19.45
CA THR A 606 -33.85 -46.28 -20.76
C THR A 606 -35.32 -46.30 -21.18
N LEU A 607 -35.61 -45.85 -22.39
CA LEU A 607 -36.92 -46.00 -23.02
C LEU A 607 -37.01 -47.34 -23.77
N THR A 608 -37.88 -48.23 -23.32
CA THR A 608 -38.17 -49.49 -24.02
C THR A 608 -39.52 -49.42 -24.73
N LEU A 609 -39.56 -49.75 -26.02
CA LEU A 609 -40.80 -49.82 -26.78
C LEU A 609 -41.36 -51.24 -26.79
N GLN A 610 -42.60 -51.37 -26.34
CA GLN A 610 -43.34 -52.62 -26.30
C GLN A 610 -44.61 -52.50 -27.15
N VAL A 611 -44.72 -53.33 -28.19
CA VAL A 611 -45.98 -53.49 -28.93
C VAL A 611 -46.92 -54.36 -28.13
N GLY A 612 -48.13 -53.87 -27.85
CA GLY A 612 -49.16 -54.64 -27.15
C GLY A 612 -49.41 -55.98 -27.82
N THR A 613 -49.71 -57.01 -27.02
CA THR A 613 -49.98 -58.38 -27.48
C THR A 613 -50.88 -58.39 -28.71
N VAL A 614 -50.36 -58.90 -29.83
CA VAL A 614 -51.14 -59.11 -31.05
C VAL A 614 -52.20 -60.19 -30.76
N VAL A 615 -53.45 -59.77 -30.55
CA VAL A 615 -54.59 -60.71 -30.51
C VAL A 615 -54.85 -61.19 -31.93
N THR A 616 -54.18 -62.24 -32.37
CA THR A 616 -54.57 -62.93 -33.61
C THR A 616 -55.87 -63.69 -33.33
N ASN A 617 -56.98 -63.20 -33.87
CA ASN A 617 -58.29 -63.83 -33.76
C ASN A 617 -58.29 -65.13 -34.61
N ARG A 618 -57.75 -66.25 -34.07
CA ARG A 618 -57.66 -67.52 -34.79
C ARG A 618 -58.86 -68.40 -34.48
N ARG A 619 -59.73 -68.52 -35.49
CA ARG A 619 -60.85 -69.46 -35.73
C ARG A 619 -62.25 -68.97 -35.36
N ILE A 620 -62.90 -68.38 -36.35
CA ILE A 620 -64.33 -68.66 -36.56
C ILE A 620 -64.44 -69.90 -37.45
N THR A 621 -65.09 -70.96 -36.95
CA THR A 621 -65.52 -72.09 -37.78
C THR A 621 -67.03 -72.21 -37.65
N TYR A 622 -67.78 -71.71 -38.63
CA TYR A 622 -69.20 -72.01 -38.77
C TYR A 622 -69.33 -73.38 -39.43
N ARG A 623 -70.00 -74.34 -38.77
CA ARG A 623 -70.56 -75.49 -39.47
C ARG A 623 -71.91 -75.09 -40.03
N VAL A 624 -71.99 -74.95 -41.34
CA VAL A 624 -73.26 -74.98 -42.07
C VAL A 624 -73.65 -76.44 -42.26
N THR A 625 -74.73 -76.89 -41.65
CA THR A 625 -75.43 -78.09 -42.09
C THR A 625 -76.48 -77.69 -43.12
N LYS A 626 -76.42 -78.34 -44.29
CA LYS A 626 -77.26 -78.12 -45.46
C LYS A 626 -78.54 -78.96 -45.34
N ASN A 627 -79.65 -78.30 -45.66
CA ASN A 627 -81.02 -78.79 -45.93
C ASN A 627 -81.87 -79.21 -44.73
#